data_AF-A0A6J2CYM1-F1
#
_entry.id   AF-A0A6J2CYM1-F1
#
_cell.length_a   1.000
_cell.length_b   1.000
_cell.length_c   1.000
_cell.angle_alpha   90.00
_cell.angle_beta   90.00
_cell.angle_gamma   90.00
#
_symmetry.space_group_name_H-M   'P 1'
#
loop_
_entity.id
_entity.type
_entity.pdbx_description
1 polymer ?
#
loop_
_entity_poly.entity_id
_entity_poly.type
_entity_poly.pdbx_seq_one_letter_code
_entity_poly.pdbx_strand_id
1 'polypeptide(L)'
;MKYGNYCYYFSVEKKDWNSSLEFCLAEDSHLLMFTDNQEMRLLQHFLKKDFYWIGLRNNFGWRWEDGSALNISRILSNSLIQKCGTISKDGLQASSCEVLLQWVCKKVRL
;
A
#
# COMPACT_ATOMS: atom_id res chain seq x y z
N MET A 1 -0.94 -10.96 9.43
CA MET A 1 -2.10 -11.75 8.95
C MET A 1 -1.63 -12.76 7.90
N LYS A 2 -2.21 -13.96 7.85
CA LYS A 2 -1.96 -14.95 6.79
C LYS A 2 -3.23 -15.10 5.96
N TYR A 3 -3.11 -15.08 4.64
CA TYR A 3 -4.24 -15.32 3.73
C TYR A 3 -3.73 -15.90 2.42
N GLY A 4 -4.28 -17.06 2.02
CA GLY A 4 -3.77 -17.84 0.89
C GLY A 4 -2.27 -18.13 1.05
N ASN A 5 -1.51 -17.87 -0.01
CA ASN A 5 -0.06 -18.07 -0.07
C ASN A 5 0.73 -16.83 0.39
N TYR A 6 0.11 -15.90 1.11
CA TYR A 6 0.74 -14.63 1.49
C TYR A 6 0.68 -14.37 2.99
N CYS A 7 1.74 -13.70 3.46
CA CYS A 7 1.85 -13.12 4.78
C CYS A 7 1.82 -11.59 4.65
N TYR A 8 0.99 -10.95 5.47
CA TYR A 8 0.82 -9.50 5.53
C TYR A 8 1.28 -9.00 6.89
N TYR A 9 2.21 -8.05 6.89
CA TYR A 9 2.66 -7.34 8.09
C TYR A 9 2.00 -5.97 8.13
N PHE A 10 1.29 -5.67 9.21
CA PHE A 10 0.71 -4.35 9.47
C PHE A 10 1.58 -3.68 10.53
N SER A 11 2.16 -2.54 10.20
CA SER A 11 3.04 -1.85 11.13
C SER A 11 2.25 -1.28 12.32
N VAL A 12 2.92 -1.25 13.47
CA VAL A 12 2.46 -0.48 14.63
C VAL A 12 3.00 0.95 14.54
N GLU A 13 4.26 1.08 14.15
CA GLU A 13 4.95 2.35 13.94
C GLU A 13 4.43 3.11 12.72
N LYS A 14 4.76 4.40 12.67
CA LYS A 14 4.51 5.27 11.51
C LYS A 14 5.83 5.72 10.89
N LYS A 15 5.91 5.65 9.57
CA LYS A 15 7.06 6.09 8.77
C LYS A 15 6.57 6.82 7.52
N ASP A 16 7.44 7.60 6.89
CA ASP A 16 7.18 8.11 5.54
C ASP A 16 7.16 6.94 4.53
N TRP A 17 6.74 7.22 3.31
CA TRP A 17 6.56 6.18 2.30
C TRP A 17 7.89 5.49 1.91
N ASN A 18 8.99 6.24 1.78
CA ASN A 18 10.30 5.68 1.41
C ASN A 18 10.86 4.78 2.52
N SER A 19 10.81 5.26 3.76
CA SER A 19 11.21 4.51 4.95
C SER A 19 10.36 3.24 5.15
N SER A 20 9.09 3.29 4.77
CA SER A 20 8.19 2.11 4.80
C SER A 20 8.55 1.08 3.72
N LEU A 21 8.93 1.56 2.52
CA LEU A 21 9.44 0.70 1.44
C LEU A 21 10.72 -0.01 1.87
N GLU A 22 11.70 0.75 2.38
CA GLU A 22 12.97 0.22 2.87
C GLU A 22 12.77 -0.84 3.95
N PHE A 23 11.86 -0.61 4.89
CA PHE A 23 11.51 -1.60 5.92
C PHE A 23 11.02 -2.91 5.30
N CYS A 24 10.07 -2.86 4.37
CA CYS A 24 9.54 -4.09 3.77
C CYS A 24 10.65 -4.85 3.00
N LEU A 25 11.50 -4.13 2.28
CA LEU A 25 12.62 -4.73 1.54
C LEU A 25 13.62 -5.41 2.48
N ALA A 26 13.92 -4.79 3.63
CA ALA A 26 14.81 -5.37 4.65
C ALA A 26 14.27 -6.67 5.27
N GLU A 27 12.94 -6.87 5.24
CA GLU A 27 12.26 -8.08 5.74
C GLU A 27 12.00 -9.15 4.64
N ASP A 28 12.74 -9.04 3.52
CA ASP A 28 12.56 -9.84 2.30
C ASP A 28 11.08 -9.87 1.86
N SER A 29 10.48 -8.69 1.82
CA SER A 29 9.09 -8.48 1.44
C SER A 29 8.94 -7.21 0.60
N HIS A 30 7.71 -6.88 0.22
CA HIS A 30 7.42 -5.66 -0.52
C HIS A 30 6.31 -4.89 0.17
N LEU A 31 6.27 -3.57 -0.02
CA LEU A 31 5.03 -2.84 0.27
C LEU A 31 3.88 -3.50 -0.49
N LEU A 32 2.71 -3.55 0.15
CA LEU A 32 1.54 -4.22 -0.38
C LEU A 32 1.21 -3.71 -1.78
N MET A 33 1.17 -4.62 -2.75
CA MET A 33 0.64 -4.39 -4.09
C MET A 33 -0.52 -5.38 -4.29
N PHE A 34 -1.65 -4.86 -4.74
CA PHE A 34 -2.83 -5.67 -5.01
C PHE A 34 -2.73 -6.29 -6.39
N THR A 35 -2.90 -7.60 -6.48
CA THR A 35 -2.93 -8.29 -7.78
C THR A 35 -4.29 -8.18 -8.46
N ASP A 36 -5.35 -8.04 -7.67
CA ASP A 36 -6.73 -7.95 -8.15
C ASP A 36 -7.67 -7.26 -7.15
N ASN A 37 -8.90 -7.01 -7.61
CA ASN A 37 -9.95 -6.39 -6.81
C ASN A 37 -10.50 -7.26 -5.69
N GLN A 38 -10.35 -8.59 -5.77
CA GLN A 38 -10.82 -9.50 -4.73
C GLN A 38 -9.90 -9.40 -3.51
N GLU A 39 -8.58 -9.44 -3.72
CA GLU A 39 -7.59 -9.22 -2.66
C GLU A 39 -7.80 -7.87 -1.98
N MET A 40 -8.02 -6.80 -2.76
CA MET A 40 -8.26 -5.46 -2.21
C MET A 40 -9.49 -5.42 -1.29
N ARG A 41 -10.64 -5.92 -1.76
CA ARG A 41 -11.88 -5.93 -0.95
C ARG A 41 -11.73 -6.75 0.33
N LEU A 42 -11.03 -7.87 0.26
CA LEU A 42 -10.79 -8.71 1.42
C LEU A 42 -9.94 -7.98 2.45
N LEU A 43 -8.83 -7.37 2.04
CA LEU A 43 -7.97 -6.62 2.95
C LEU A 43 -8.68 -5.41 3.54
N GLN A 44 -9.50 -4.69 2.77
CA GLN A 44 -10.30 -3.58 3.27
C GLN A 44 -11.23 -3.97 4.44
N HIS A 45 -11.72 -5.21 4.48
CA HIS A 45 -12.52 -5.71 5.59
C HIS A 45 -11.73 -5.83 6.90
N PHE A 46 -10.41 -6.03 6.82
CA PHE A 46 -9.52 -6.15 7.98
C PHE A 46 -8.87 -4.81 8.36
N LEU A 47 -8.92 -3.81 7.48
CA LEU A 47 -8.41 -2.47 7.75
C LEU A 47 -9.37 -1.74 8.70
N LYS A 48 -8.78 -1.10 9.73
CA LYS A 48 -9.51 -0.15 10.58
C LYS A 48 -9.68 1.19 9.86
N LYS A 49 -10.04 2.25 10.59
CA LYS A 49 -10.20 3.61 10.04
C LYS A 49 -8.87 4.27 9.63
N ASP A 50 -7.73 3.64 9.92
CA ASP A 50 -6.41 4.20 9.63
C ASP A 50 -6.02 4.05 8.16
N PHE A 51 -5.12 4.93 7.72
CA PHE A 51 -4.49 4.88 6.40
C PHE A 51 -3.15 4.18 6.49
N TYR A 52 -2.90 3.29 5.52
CA TYR A 52 -1.64 2.56 5.43
C TYR A 52 -0.96 2.82 4.10
N TRP A 53 0.35 3.04 4.13
CA TRP A 53 1.18 3.03 2.94
C TRP A 53 1.15 1.66 2.26
N ILE A 54 1.07 1.72 0.93
CA ILE A 54 1.12 0.58 0.02
C ILE A 54 2.10 0.88 -1.12
N GLY A 55 2.46 -0.12 -1.91
CA GLY A 55 3.45 -0.02 -2.97
C GLY A 55 2.92 0.66 -4.22
N LEU A 56 2.28 1.82 -4.08
CA LEU A 56 1.64 2.59 -5.14
C LEU A 56 2.18 4.02 -5.15
N ARG A 57 2.64 4.51 -6.29
CA ARG A 57 3.18 5.86 -6.44
C ARG A 57 2.80 6.46 -7.79
N ASN A 58 2.78 7.79 -7.86
CA ASN A 58 2.50 8.54 -9.07
C ASN A 58 3.77 9.18 -9.61
N ASN A 59 4.36 8.52 -10.61
CA ASN A 59 5.47 9.05 -11.38
C ASN A 59 5.08 9.03 -12.86
N PHE A 60 4.41 10.09 -13.32
CA PHE A 60 3.76 10.18 -14.64
C PHE A 60 2.61 9.19 -14.83
N GLY A 61 1.90 8.89 -13.75
CA GLY A 61 0.81 7.91 -13.71
C GLY A 61 0.91 7.04 -12.46
N TRP A 62 -0.24 6.59 -11.97
CA TRP A 62 -0.32 5.71 -10.81
C TRP A 62 0.14 4.30 -11.18
N ARG A 63 1.24 3.87 -10.56
CA ARG A 63 1.87 2.58 -10.81
C ARG A 63 2.24 1.91 -9.50
N TRP A 64 2.16 0.58 -9.51
CA TRP A 64 2.69 -0.26 -8.48
C TRP A 64 4.23 -0.26 -8.55
N GLU A 65 4.90 -0.64 -7.46
CA GLU A 65 6.37 -0.65 -7.42
C GLU A 65 7.00 -1.72 -8.34
N ASP A 66 6.23 -2.71 -8.80
CA ASP A 66 6.63 -3.63 -9.87
C ASP A 66 6.58 -2.99 -11.29
N GLY A 67 6.13 -1.74 -11.38
CA GLY A 67 6.02 -0.96 -12.61
C GLY A 67 4.67 -1.09 -13.32
N SER A 68 3.80 -2.01 -12.91
CA SER A 68 2.48 -2.20 -13.51
C SER A 68 1.55 -1.01 -13.21
N ALA A 69 0.66 -0.67 -14.14
CA ALA A 69 -0.25 0.46 -13.98
C ALA A 69 -1.44 0.10 -13.07
N LEU A 70 -1.91 1.06 -12.28
CA LEU A 70 -3.14 0.91 -11.52
C LEU A 70 -4.33 0.80 -12.49
N ASN A 71 -4.91 -0.40 -12.60
CA ASN A 71 -6.07 -0.68 -13.45
C ASN A 71 -7.27 -1.29 -12.68
N ILE A 72 -7.09 -1.63 -11.40
CA ILE A 72 -8.10 -2.34 -10.62
C ILE A 72 -9.09 -1.40 -9.92
N SER A 73 -8.68 -0.17 -9.56
CA SER A 73 -9.50 0.75 -8.79
C SER A 73 -9.13 2.22 -9.04
N ARG A 74 -10.03 3.14 -8.66
CA ARG A 74 -9.78 4.58 -8.69
C ARG A 74 -9.11 5.02 -7.38
N ILE A 75 -8.09 5.86 -7.50
CA ILE A 75 -7.46 6.55 -6.38
C ILE A 75 -8.02 7.96 -6.22
N LEU A 76 -8.37 8.33 -4.99
CA LEU A 76 -8.81 9.70 -4.67
C LEU A 76 -7.58 10.56 -4.35
N SER A 77 -7.51 11.76 -4.92
CA SER A 77 -6.44 12.71 -4.69
C SER A 77 -7.03 14.12 -4.63
N ASN A 78 -6.60 14.89 -3.64
CA ASN A 78 -7.07 16.27 -3.44
C ASN A 78 -6.01 17.30 -3.84
N SER A 79 -4.77 16.86 -4.14
CA SER A 79 -3.69 17.75 -4.55
C SER A 79 -2.66 17.01 -5.42
N LEU A 80 -2.12 17.71 -6.42
CA LEU A 80 -1.15 17.17 -7.37
C LEU A 80 0.20 16.79 -6.73
N ILE A 81 0.49 17.32 -5.54
CA ILE A 81 1.71 17.01 -4.76
C ILE A 81 1.62 15.66 -4.05
N GLN A 82 0.41 15.10 -3.90
CA GLN A 82 0.20 13.81 -3.27
C GLN A 82 0.59 12.69 -4.23
N LYS A 83 1.85 12.28 -4.17
CA LYS A 83 2.43 11.31 -5.11
C LYS A 83 2.44 9.87 -4.58
N CYS A 84 2.13 9.61 -3.32
CA CYS A 84 2.19 8.28 -2.73
C CYS A 84 0.79 7.76 -2.37
N GLY A 85 0.55 6.46 -2.59
CA GLY A 85 -0.74 5.81 -2.41
C GLY A 85 -0.89 5.17 -1.05
N THR A 86 -2.07 5.33 -0.47
CA THR A 86 -2.53 4.68 0.76
C THR A 86 -3.75 3.82 0.50
N ILE A 87 -4.03 2.88 1.42
CA ILE A 87 -5.29 2.15 1.51
C ILE A 87 -5.94 2.41 2.88
N SER A 88 -7.26 2.51 2.89
CA SER A 88 -8.10 2.35 4.08
C SER A 88 -9.32 1.50 3.76
N LYS A 89 -10.22 1.31 4.74
CA LYS A 89 -11.52 0.68 4.52
C LYS A 89 -12.35 1.33 3.39
N ASP A 90 -12.11 2.61 3.08
CA ASP A 90 -12.89 3.38 2.11
C ASP A 90 -12.27 3.36 0.70
N GLY A 91 -11.07 2.80 0.52
CA GLY A 91 -10.41 2.69 -0.78
C GLY A 91 -9.03 3.30 -0.83
N LEU A 92 -8.54 3.47 -2.06
CA LEU A 92 -7.24 4.03 -2.35
C LEU A 92 -7.28 5.56 -2.25
N GLN A 93 -6.32 6.15 -1.55
CA GLN A 93 -6.17 7.60 -1.45
C GLN A 93 -4.72 8.02 -1.68
N ALA A 94 -4.52 9.21 -2.21
CA ALA A 94 -3.21 9.82 -2.36
C ALA A 94 -2.84 10.61 -1.11
N SER A 95 -1.56 10.58 -0.74
CA SER A 95 -0.99 11.43 0.30
C SER A 95 0.39 11.94 -0.12
N SER A 96 0.85 13.02 0.51
CA SER A 96 2.24 13.47 0.38
C SER A 96 3.15 12.41 0.99
N CYS A 97 4.24 12.09 0.30
CA CYS A 97 5.07 10.92 0.61
C CYS A 97 5.77 11.02 1.96
N GLU A 98 5.94 12.24 2.48
CA GLU A 98 6.61 12.57 3.73
C GLU A 98 5.71 12.38 4.96
N VAL A 99 4.41 12.14 4.77
CA VAL A 99 3.47 11.93 5.88
C VAL A 99 3.81 10.63 6.60
N LEU A 100 3.88 10.68 7.93
CA LEU A 100 4.11 9.51 8.75
C LEU A 100 2.81 8.72 8.91
N LEU A 101 2.73 7.56 8.25
CA LEU A 101 1.60 6.62 8.32
C LEU A 101 2.10 5.22 8.67
N GLN A 102 1.17 4.39 9.11
CA GLN A 102 1.44 2.95 9.17
C GLN A 102 1.59 2.42 7.73
N TRP A 103 2.15 1.22 7.57
CA TRP A 103 2.35 0.60 6.27
C TRP A 103 1.99 -0.88 6.32
N VAL A 104 1.78 -1.47 5.14
CA VAL A 104 1.55 -2.90 4.99
C VAL A 104 2.61 -3.51 4.09
N CYS A 105 3.31 -4.53 4.59
CA CYS A 105 4.16 -5.38 3.75
C CYS A 105 3.42 -6.67 3.35
N LYS A 106 3.74 -7.21 2.17
CA LYS A 106 3.26 -8.48 1.63
C LYS A 106 4.46 -9.35 1.25
N LYS A 107 4.43 -10.62 1.67
CA LYS A 107 5.45 -11.64 1.41
C LYS A 107 4.81 -12.95 0.97
N VAL A 108 5.41 -13.65 0.01
CA VAL A 108 5.00 -15.01 -0.36
C VAL A 108 5.38 -15.97 0.76
N ARG A 109 4.45 -16.86 1.13
CA ARG A 109 4.70 -17.94 2.07
C ARG A 109 5.33 -19.10 1.30
N LEU A 110 6.63 -19.32 1.49
CA LEU A 110 7.31 -20.54 1.06
C LEU A 110 6.73 -21.77 1.78
#